data_AF-D7JED1-F1
#
_entry.id   AF-D7JED1-F1
#
_cell.length_a   1.000
_cell.length_b   1.000
_cell.length_c   1.000
_cell.angle_alpha   90.00
_cell.angle_beta   90.00
_cell.angle_gamma   90.00
#
_symmetry.space_group_name_H-M   'P 1'
#
loop_
_entity.id
_entity.type
_entity.pdbx_description
1 polymer ?
#
loop_
_entity_poly.entity_id
_entity_poly.type
_entity_poly.pdbx_seq_one_letter_code
_entity_poly.pdbx_strand_id
1 'polypeptide(L)'
;MFRFKQFSVKQERSAMKVGTDGVLLGAWCNVDDARRVLDIGTGTGLLSLMVSQRNPDVTVDAVEIDPEAADEARENVCASKFRDAIKVFNMSIQDFTRDKINPQQTKY
;
A
#
# COMPACT_ATOMS: atom_id res chain seq x y z
N MET A 1 -11.82 -11.54 -6.76
CA MET A 1 -11.39 -10.21 -7.27
C MET A 1 -12.46 -9.18 -6.99
N PHE A 2 -12.10 -8.03 -6.41
CA PHE A 2 -12.97 -6.88 -6.20
C PHE A 2 -12.54 -5.74 -7.13
N ARG A 3 -13.48 -4.97 -7.70
CA ARG A 3 -13.17 -3.97 -8.75
C ARG A 3 -13.58 -2.56 -8.35
N PHE A 4 -12.64 -1.64 -8.46
CA PHE A 4 -12.83 -0.19 -8.34
C PHE A 4 -12.85 0.47 -9.73
N LYS A 5 -13.05 1.79 -9.78
CA LYS A 5 -13.13 2.53 -11.05
C LYS A 5 -11.86 2.39 -11.90
N GLN A 6 -10.67 2.40 -11.29
CA GLN A 6 -9.40 2.44 -12.03
C GLN A 6 -8.44 1.29 -11.70
N PHE A 7 -8.81 0.38 -10.80
CA PHE A 7 -7.99 -0.77 -10.41
C PHE A 7 -8.85 -1.93 -9.91
N SER A 8 -8.24 -3.10 -9.78
CA SER A 8 -8.84 -4.30 -9.20
C SER A 8 -7.94 -4.85 -8.10
N VAL A 9 -8.55 -5.54 -7.13
CA VAL A 9 -7.86 -6.13 -5.98
C VAL A 9 -8.12 -7.64 -5.95
N LYS A 10 -7.04 -8.42 -6.00
CA LYS A 10 -6.99 -9.82 -5.57
C LYS A 10 -6.84 -9.86 -4.04
N GLN A 11 -7.46 -10.85 -3.42
CA GLN A 11 -7.61 -10.95 -1.96
C GLN A 11 -7.69 -12.43 -1.53
N GLU A 12 -6.87 -13.26 -2.16
CA GLU A 12 -6.80 -14.71 -1.95
C GLU A 12 -5.79 -15.07 -0.87
N ARG A 13 -4.69 -14.31 -0.79
CA ARG A 13 -3.58 -14.54 0.14
C ARG A 13 -3.59 -13.62 1.35
N SER A 14 -4.12 -12.41 1.23
CA SER A 14 -4.24 -11.52 2.39
C SER A 14 -5.33 -12.02 3.35
N ALA A 15 -4.97 -12.11 4.64
CA ALA A 15 -5.91 -12.47 5.70
C ALA A 15 -7.12 -11.51 5.77
N MET A 16 -6.90 -10.23 5.46
CA MET A 16 -7.93 -9.20 5.47
C MET A 16 -8.43 -8.92 4.05
N LYS A 17 -9.64 -9.40 3.76
CA LYS A 17 -10.35 -9.11 2.51
C LYS A 17 -10.80 -7.65 2.45
N VAL A 18 -11.17 -7.17 1.26
CA VAL A 18 -11.82 -5.86 1.11
C VAL A 18 -13.07 -5.82 1.98
N GLY A 19 -13.04 -4.95 3.00
CA GLY A 19 -14.16 -4.70 3.91
C GLY A 19 -14.69 -3.28 3.76
N THR A 20 -15.91 -3.06 4.22
CA THR A 20 -16.58 -1.75 4.18
C THR A 20 -15.74 -0.67 4.86
N ASP A 21 -15.15 -0.97 6.01
CA ASP A 21 -14.36 -0.01 6.80
C ASP A 21 -13.15 0.50 6.02
N GLY A 22 -12.43 -0.39 5.31
CA GLY A 22 -11.29 0.00 4.48
C GLY A 22 -11.70 0.88 3.30
N VAL A 23 -12.84 0.58 2.67
CA VAL A 23 -13.38 1.40 1.58
C VAL A 23 -13.84 2.77 2.09
N LEU A 24 -14.53 2.82 3.23
CA LEU A 24 -14.97 4.08 3.83
C LEU A 24 -13.77 4.94 4.25
N LEU A 25 -12.77 4.35 4.90
CA LEU A 25 -11.55 5.05 5.30
C LEU A 25 -10.81 5.63 4.09
N GLY A 26 -10.58 4.82 3.06
CA GLY A 26 -9.90 5.25 1.84
C GLY A 26 -10.66 6.33 1.05
N ALA A 27 -11.98 6.41 1.20
CA ALA A 27 -12.80 7.47 0.63
C ALA A 27 -12.81 8.74 1.52
N TRP A 28 -12.76 8.58 2.84
CA TRP A 28 -12.89 9.66 3.82
C TRP A 28 -11.58 10.41 4.08
N CYS A 29 -10.43 9.75 4.05
CA CYS A 29 -9.15 10.38 4.40
C CYS A 29 -8.85 11.58 3.50
N ASN A 30 -8.39 12.71 4.05
CA ASN A 30 -7.94 13.83 3.22
C ASN A 30 -6.54 13.53 2.68
N VAL A 31 -6.40 13.51 1.36
CA VAL A 31 -5.13 13.21 0.68
C VAL A 31 -4.79 14.23 -0.40
N ASP A 32 -5.57 15.30 -0.56
CA ASP A 32 -5.50 16.19 -1.73
C ASP A 32 -4.13 16.87 -1.84
N ASP A 33 -3.56 17.31 -0.72
CA ASP A 33 -2.23 17.97 -0.68
C ASP A 33 -1.10 17.03 -0.20
N ALA A 34 -1.40 15.74 -0.01
CA ALA A 34 -0.42 14.78 0.51
C ALA A 34 0.61 14.43 -0.57
N ARG A 35 1.88 14.78 -0.36
CA ARG A 35 2.96 14.37 -1.28
C ARG A 35 3.48 12.96 -1.00
N ARG A 36 3.42 12.53 0.25
CA ARG A 36 3.93 11.22 0.69
C ARG A 36 3.00 10.62 1.73
N VAL A 37 2.64 9.36 1.54
CA VAL A 37 1.77 8.60 2.44
C VAL A 37 2.48 7.33 2.86
N LEU A 38 2.27 6.94 4.12
CA LEU A 38 2.72 5.67 4.68
C LEU A 38 1.49 4.82 5.01
N ASP A 39 1.38 3.66 4.38
CA ASP A 39 0.33 2.67 4.60
C ASP A 39 0.90 1.52 5.45
N ILE A 40 0.49 1.42 6.71
CA ILE A 40 1.03 0.46 7.69
C ILE A 40 0.05 -0.71 7.79
N GLY A 41 0.54 -1.93 7.50
CA GLY A 41 -0.33 -3.09 7.37
C GLY A 41 -1.14 -3.02 6.08
N THR A 42 -0.44 -2.85 4.94
CA THR A 42 -1.10 -2.57 3.66
C THR A 42 -2.02 -3.70 3.18
N GLY A 43 -1.85 -4.93 3.69
CA GLY A 43 -2.69 -6.07 3.35
C GLY A 43 -2.72 -6.34 1.85
N THR A 44 -3.87 -6.13 1.22
CA THR A 44 -4.04 -6.28 -0.24
C THR A 44 -3.54 -5.10 -1.07
N GLY A 45 -3.08 -4.01 -0.43
CA GLY A 45 -2.76 -2.75 -1.10
C GLY A 45 -3.96 -1.85 -1.37
N LEU A 46 -5.14 -2.19 -0.83
CA LEU A 46 -6.40 -1.46 -1.09
C LEU A 46 -6.26 0.05 -0.83
N LEU A 47 -5.83 0.44 0.37
CA LEU A 47 -5.75 1.86 0.75
C LEU A 47 -4.70 2.58 -0.09
N SER A 48 -3.53 2.00 -0.26
CA SER A 48 -2.48 2.51 -1.16
C SER A 48 -3.03 2.82 -2.57
N LEU A 49 -3.79 1.89 -3.17
CA LEU A 49 -4.39 2.08 -4.49
C LEU A 49 -5.49 3.16 -4.49
N MET A 50 -6.33 3.22 -3.44
CA MET A 50 -7.36 4.25 -3.30
C MET A 50 -6.76 5.64 -3.19
N VAL A 51 -5.68 5.79 -2.41
CA VAL A 51 -4.95 7.04 -2.22
C VAL A 51 -4.36 7.51 -3.55
N SER A 52 -3.62 6.64 -4.27
CA SER A 52 -3.05 6.99 -5.57
C SER A 52 -4.10 7.27 -6.66
N GLN A 53 -5.30 6.70 -6.57
CA GLN A 53 -6.41 7.04 -7.46
C GLN A 53 -6.94 8.46 -7.20
N ARG A 54 -6.95 8.89 -5.94
CA ARG A 54 -7.50 10.19 -5.52
C ARG A 54 -6.50 11.33 -5.64
N ASN A 55 -5.22 11.04 -5.45
CA ASN A 55 -4.13 11.99 -5.61
C ASN A 55 -3.05 11.40 -6.56
N PRO A 56 -2.97 11.85 -7.82
CA PRO A 56 -1.97 11.38 -8.78
C PRO A 56 -0.52 11.73 -8.45
N ASP A 57 -0.28 12.76 -7.62
CA ASP A 57 1.05 13.28 -7.30
C ASP A 57 1.63 12.67 -6.02
N VAL A 58 0.89 11.77 -5.36
CA VAL A 58 1.32 11.11 -4.12
C VAL A 58 2.31 9.98 -4.38
N THR A 59 3.31 9.86 -3.51
CA THR A 59 4.11 8.63 -3.36
C THR A 59 3.67 7.88 -2.11
N VAL A 60 3.42 6.58 -2.24
CA VAL A 60 3.00 5.71 -1.13
C VAL A 60 4.10 4.72 -0.80
N ASP A 61 4.58 4.74 0.44
CA ASP A 61 5.34 3.64 1.03
C ASP A 61 4.34 2.72 1.75
N ALA A 62 4.22 1.46 1.32
CA ALA A 62 3.28 0.49 1.85
C ALA A 62 4.05 -0.62 2.57
N VAL A 63 3.82 -0.79 3.87
CA VAL A 63 4.57 -1.74 4.72
C VAL A 63 3.65 -2.88 5.12
N GLU A 64 4.07 -4.11 4.84
CA GLU A 64 3.36 -5.33 5.23
C GLU A 64 4.35 -6.34 5.81
N ILE A 65 4.01 -6.92 6.97
CA ILE A 65 4.88 -7.89 7.65
C ILE A 65 4.70 -9.29 7.08
N ASP A 66 3.49 -9.63 6.64
CA ASP A 66 3.18 -10.93 6.06
C ASP A 66 3.66 -11.03 4.60
N PRO A 67 4.52 -12.01 4.25
CA PRO A 67 5.09 -12.09 2.91
C PRO A 67 4.05 -12.39 1.83
N GLU A 68 3.04 -13.23 2.12
CA GLU A 68 2.02 -13.59 1.12
C GLU A 68 1.10 -12.41 0.80
N ALA A 69 0.69 -11.65 1.83
CA ALA A 69 -0.06 -10.41 1.67
C ALA A 69 0.77 -9.34 0.95
N ALA A 70 2.05 -9.19 1.30
CA ALA A 70 2.94 -8.24 0.62
C ALA A 70 3.10 -8.56 -0.87
N ASP A 71 3.23 -9.84 -1.24
CA ASP A 71 3.28 -10.27 -2.64
C ASP A 71 1.96 -10.05 -3.37
N GLU A 72 0.82 -10.30 -2.71
CA GLU A 72 -0.49 -9.97 -3.27
C GLU A 72 -0.69 -8.47 -3.48
N ALA A 73 -0.24 -7.64 -2.53
CA ALA A 73 -0.23 -6.19 -2.68
C ALA A 73 0.65 -5.76 -3.86
N ARG A 74 1.85 -6.33 -4.02
CA ARG A 74 2.72 -6.06 -5.18
C ARG A 74 2.03 -6.41 -6.49
N GLU A 75 1.38 -7.57 -6.56
CA GLU A 75 0.61 -7.95 -7.76
C GLU A 75 -0.51 -6.97 -8.08
N ASN A 76 -1.31 -6.58 -7.08
CA ASN A 76 -2.39 -5.62 -7.25
C ASN A 76 -1.88 -4.25 -7.70
N VAL A 77 -0.77 -3.79 -7.11
CA VAL A 77 -0.09 -2.54 -7.47
C VAL A 77 0.43 -2.61 -8.90
N CYS A 78 1.17 -3.65 -9.27
CA CYS A 78 1.72 -3.86 -10.61
C CYS A 78 0.65 -4.00 -11.68
N ALA A 79 -0.51 -4.57 -11.35
CA ALA A 79 -1.66 -4.68 -12.24
C ALA A 79 -2.44 -3.36 -12.41
N SER A 80 -2.09 -2.32 -11.65
CA SER A 80 -2.71 -1.00 -11.73
C SER A 80 -1.83 -0.02 -12.50
N LYS A 81 -2.42 1.12 -12.89
CA LYS A 81 -1.65 2.25 -13.46
C LYS A 81 -0.83 3.02 -12.42
N PHE A 82 -0.93 2.66 -11.13
CA PHE A 82 -0.29 3.37 -10.02
C PHE A 82 1.01 2.71 -9.53
N ARG A 83 1.51 1.70 -10.26
CA ARG A 83 2.70 0.93 -9.88
C ARG A 83 3.94 1.78 -9.58
N ASP A 84 4.08 2.92 -10.26
CA ASP A 84 5.25 3.79 -10.13
C ASP A 84 5.13 4.71 -8.90
N ALA A 85 3.91 4.89 -8.38
CA ALA A 85 3.61 5.73 -7.21
C ALA A 85 3.67 4.95 -5.89
N ILE A 86 3.54 3.62 -5.92
CA ILE A 86 3.38 2.79 -4.72
C ILE A 86 4.57 1.83 -4.60
N LYS A 87 5.25 1.84 -3.46
CA LYS A 87 6.33 0.91 -3.15
C LYS A 87 5.95 0.03 -1.96
N VAL A 88 5.95 -1.29 -2.18
CA VAL A 88 5.59 -2.28 -1.16
C VAL A 88 6.85 -2.88 -0.50
N PHE A 89 6.96 -2.71 0.80
CA PHE A 89 8.02 -3.23 1.66
C PHE A 89 7.49 -4.40 2.47
N ASN A 90 8.12 -5.57 2.31
CA ASN A 90 7.80 -6.71 3.16
C ASN A 90 8.75 -6.71 4.37
N MET A 91 8.34 -6.07 5.45
CA MET A 91 9.13 -5.92 6.67
C MET A 91 8.26 -5.41 7.82
N SER A 92 8.79 -5.47 9.04
CA SER A 92 8.15 -4.79 10.17
C SER A 92 8.23 -3.27 10.01
N ILE A 93 7.27 -2.54 10.57
CA ILE A 93 7.30 -1.07 10.58
C ILE A 93 8.50 -0.52 11.37
N GLN A 94 8.94 -1.26 12.39
CA GLN A 94 10.10 -0.93 13.20
C GLN A 94 11.38 -0.95 12.36
N ASP A 95 11.55 -2.00 11.53
CA ASP A 95 12.70 -2.11 10.64
C ASP A 95 12.62 -1.07 9.51
N PHE A 96 11.44 -0.83 8.95
CA PHE A 96 11.24 0.22 7.93
C PHE A 96 11.67 1.59 8.46
N THR A 97 11.29 1.90 9.71
CA THR A 97 11.67 3.15 10.37
C THR A 97 13.19 3.24 10.55
N ARG A 98 13.85 2.14 10.94
CA ARG A 98 15.31 2.09 11.11
C ARG A 98 16.05 2.35 9.79
N ASP A 99 15.61 1.74 8.70
CA ASP A 99 16.21 1.94 7.37
C ASP A 99 16.09 3.38 6.87
N LYS A 100 14.97 4.06 7.18
CA LYS A 100 14.75 5.46 6.80
C LYS A 100 15.57 6.44 7.62
N ILE A 101 15.83 6.13 8.90
CA ILE A 101 16.61 6.98 9.80
C ILE A 101 18.12 6.77 9.60
N ASN A 102 18.56 5.52 9.35
CA ASN A 102 19.97 5.16 9.19
C ASN A 102 20.24 4.35 7.90
N PRO A 103 20.19 4.96 6.70
CA PRO A 103 20.36 4.26 5.43
C PRO A 103 21.77 3.64 5.19
N GLN A 104 22.74 3.83 6.09
CA GLN A 104 24.10 3.30 5.97
C GLN A 104 24.34 1.97 6.71
N GLN A 105 23.35 1.41 7.42
CA GLN A 105 23.54 0.17 8.19
C GLN A 105 22.89 -1.09 7.59
N THR A 106 22.08 -0.98 6.53
CA THR A 106 21.32 -2.13 5.95
C THR A 106 22.15 -3.00 5.00
N LYS A 107 23.44 -3.21 5.29
CA LYS A 107 24.36 -3.91 4.38
C LYS A 107 25.22 -4.95 5.09
N TYR A 108 24.61 -5.89 5.81
CA TYR A 108 25.22 -7.17 6.21
C TYR A 108 24.15 -8.25 6.27
#